data_AF-A0A976KZB1-F1
#
_entry.id   AF-A0A976KZB1-F1
#
_cell.length_a   1.000
_cell.length_b   1.000
_cell.length_c   1.000
_cell.angle_alpha   90.00
_cell.angle_beta   90.00
_cell.angle_gamma   90.00
#
_symmetry.space_group_name_H-M   'P 1'
#
loop_
_entity.id
_entity.type
_entity.pdbx_description
1 polymer ?
#
loop_
_entity_poly.entity_id
_entity_poly.type
_entity_poly.pdbx_seq_one_letter_code
_entity_poly.pdbx_strand_id
1 'polypeptide(L)'
;MKKYLILFFLIITSAPAFTQMNPVTIILDTAITNIAKSKTFYIKNPANTPLQITNIRTLTQAFYFTQSPFTINSFDSVLVTVYFKINQNITYNDFLIFENNKLKYSIVYYGLATAKYPDTLYRFTQGLIDEPLKTALRSFTTTGYVSLGYNIARDNMFATIDDYNNDDTIECVYIGRKIKAANRTIAQDSGFNTEHTIPQSLFNEDEPMRSDLYHLYPTDNAPNNARSNYQFGIVLSNITYNVGGSKLGRDYENEIVFEQRDVHNGNVAGFIFYFTVKYGNYGGFLTPKQDGVLRLWHRADTVNAREKTRESRILALQHVHNPFIDHPEFVDRIRSIYSVIPDMARPKISASPFSIVYDTLAANDTSSYYLSVFNYGTGNLSVNAVTSSIPQFIVESFPATVPQSEMRYVKIKFKPSVINTTYTGTLTISNSDSAITVNLKGFSNSSTGINTISSEIPSQYNLYQNYPNPFNPVTKIRFDIPSFAGENGTSNMNVELKVFDMLGREVAVLLNSRLSPGAYELLWNANDVPTGTYIYRLTAGSYSQVKRMTVIK
;
A
#
# COMPACT_ATOMS: atom_id res chain seq x y z
N MET A 1 -27.86 21.03 18.10
CA MET A 1 -27.71 19.69 17.50
C MET A 1 -26.90 18.82 18.44
N LYS A 2 -27.44 17.64 18.79
CA LYS A 2 -26.90 16.75 19.83
C LYS A 2 -25.48 16.28 19.46
N LYS A 3 -24.49 16.63 20.29
CA LYS A 3 -23.10 16.14 20.20
C LYS A 3 -23.10 14.69 20.69
N TYR A 4 -22.84 13.73 19.80
CA TYR A 4 -22.63 12.34 20.22
C TYR A 4 -21.25 12.22 20.84
N LEU A 5 -21.20 12.18 22.17
CA LEU A 5 -20.06 11.78 22.97
C LEU A 5 -20.01 10.25 22.95
N ILE A 6 -19.10 9.64 22.17
CA ILE A 6 -18.87 8.20 22.24
C ILE A 6 -17.82 7.96 23.33
N LEU A 7 -18.30 7.55 24.49
CA LEU A 7 -17.54 7.24 25.70
C LEU A 7 -16.93 5.83 25.57
N PHE A 8 -15.66 5.67 25.94
CA PHE A 8 -14.98 4.36 26.02
C PHE A 8 -15.20 3.76 27.42
N PHE A 9 -15.68 2.52 27.51
CA PHE A 9 -15.55 1.69 28.71
C PHE A 9 -14.73 0.45 28.38
N LEU A 10 -13.73 0.19 29.23
CA LEU A 10 -13.03 -1.09 29.32
C LEU A 10 -13.98 -2.07 30.04
N ILE A 11 -14.67 -2.95 29.30
CA ILE A 11 -15.39 -4.07 29.93
C ILE A 11 -14.49 -5.30 29.85
N ILE A 12 -13.91 -5.67 31.00
CA ILE A 12 -13.19 -6.93 31.17
C ILE A 12 -14.25 -7.99 31.50
N THR A 13 -14.64 -8.81 30.54
CA THR A 13 -15.43 -10.03 30.81
C THR A 13 -14.49 -11.22 30.97
N SER A 14 -14.77 -12.06 31.97
CA SER A 14 -13.98 -13.22 32.37
C SER A 14 -14.33 -14.46 31.52
N ALA A 15 -13.82 -14.52 30.30
CA ALA A 15 -13.77 -15.75 29.50
C ALA A 15 -12.43 -15.83 28.75
N PRO A 16 -11.85 -17.02 28.51
CA PRO A 16 -10.66 -17.18 27.68
C PRO A 16 -11.08 -17.09 26.20
N ALA A 17 -11.50 -15.91 25.79
CA ALA A 17 -11.70 -15.54 24.40
C ALA A 17 -10.93 -14.25 24.19
N PHE A 18 -10.05 -14.24 23.19
CA PHE A 18 -9.27 -13.09 22.75
C PHE A 18 -10.09 -11.80 22.86
N THR A 19 -9.80 -10.94 23.84
CA THR A 19 -10.50 -9.65 24.00
C THR A 19 -10.07 -8.76 22.84
N GLN A 20 -10.89 -8.74 21.80
CA GLN A 20 -10.59 -8.09 20.52
C GLN A 20 -11.10 -6.65 20.52
N MET A 21 -10.23 -5.69 20.18
CA MET A 21 -10.64 -4.33 19.87
C MET A 21 -11.04 -4.26 18.39
N ASN A 22 -12.30 -3.94 18.12
CA ASN A 22 -12.76 -3.64 16.76
C ASN A 22 -12.49 -2.15 16.44
N PRO A 23 -11.88 -1.84 15.29
CA PRO A 23 -11.64 -0.45 14.91
C PRO A 23 -12.95 0.30 14.66
N VAL A 24 -12.97 1.59 15.00
CA VAL A 24 -14.11 2.47 14.70
C VAL A 24 -14.21 2.67 13.19
N THR A 25 -15.42 2.57 12.65
CA THR A 25 -15.67 2.82 11.22
C THR A 25 -15.90 4.31 10.94
N ILE A 26 -15.09 4.86 10.03
CA ILE A 26 -15.22 6.18 9.44
C ILE A 26 -15.91 6.04 8.09
N ILE A 27 -17.22 6.29 8.07
CA ILE A 27 -18.04 6.26 6.85
C ILE A 27 -17.96 7.62 6.16
N LEU A 28 -17.49 7.68 4.93
CA LEU A 28 -17.65 8.85 4.07
C LEU A 28 -18.98 8.72 3.32
N ASP A 29 -19.70 9.83 3.18
CA ASP A 29 -20.91 9.87 2.36
C ASP A 29 -20.59 9.44 0.93
N THR A 30 -21.62 9.01 0.20
CA THR A 30 -21.47 8.58 -1.19
C THR A 30 -20.72 9.64 -2.01
N ALA A 31 -19.59 9.23 -2.58
CA ALA A 31 -18.76 10.09 -3.42
C ALA A 31 -19.15 9.93 -4.89
N ILE A 32 -19.00 11.01 -5.65
CA ILE A 32 -19.04 10.95 -7.12
C ILE A 32 -17.61 10.66 -7.57
N THR A 33 -17.43 9.76 -8.53
CA THR A 33 -16.09 9.44 -9.07
C THR A 33 -15.35 10.70 -9.53
N ASN A 34 -14.04 10.73 -9.30
CA ASN A 34 -13.14 11.85 -9.57
C ASN A 34 -13.43 13.15 -8.81
N ILE A 35 -14.39 13.16 -7.89
CA ILE A 35 -14.64 14.29 -6.98
C ILE A 35 -14.20 13.88 -5.57
N ALA A 36 -13.24 14.63 -5.01
CA ALA A 36 -12.74 14.35 -3.67
C ALA A 36 -13.84 14.57 -2.61
N LYS A 37 -13.96 13.62 -1.69
CA LYS A 37 -14.74 13.73 -0.46
C LYS A 37 -13.80 13.62 0.73
N SER A 38 -14.21 14.21 1.85
CA SER A 38 -13.42 14.20 3.07
C SER A 38 -14.29 14.02 4.30
N LYS A 39 -13.71 13.46 5.35
CA LYS A 39 -14.34 13.39 6.68
C LYS A 39 -13.32 13.69 7.76
N THR A 40 -13.75 14.47 8.74
CA THR A 40 -12.96 14.82 9.92
C THR A 40 -13.34 13.95 11.10
N PHE A 41 -12.35 13.49 11.87
CA PHE A 41 -12.56 12.76 13.12
C PHE A 41 -11.42 13.03 14.11
N TYR A 42 -11.67 12.81 15.39
CA TYR A 42 -10.67 13.00 16.43
C TYR A 42 -9.85 11.74 16.66
N ILE A 43 -8.55 11.93 16.87
CA ILE A 43 -7.63 10.92 17.40
C ILE A 43 -7.21 11.38 18.78
N LYS A 44 -7.31 10.48 19.75
CA LYS A 44 -7.01 10.76 21.16
C LYS A 44 -5.68 10.14 21.55
N ASN A 45 -4.88 10.88 22.31
CA ASN A 45 -3.73 10.34 23.02
C ASN A 45 -4.17 9.89 24.42
N PRO A 46 -4.15 8.58 24.74
CA PRO A 46 -4.49 8.10 26.07
C PRO A 46 -3.32 8.20 27.05
N ALA A 47 -2.10 8.52 26.60
CA ALA A 47 -0.91 8.55 27.43
C ALA A 47 -0.76 9.89 28.16
N ASN A 48 -0.04 9.83 29.28
CA ASN A 48 0.36 10.99 30.10
C ASN A 48 1.57 11.77 29.53
N THR A 49 1.96 11.48 28.30
CA THR A 49 3.09 12.10 27.60
C THR A 49 2.68 12.40 26.16
N PRO A 50 3.29 13.40 25.48
CA PRO A 50 2.99 13.67 24.08
C PRO A 50 3.20 12.44 23.19
N LEU A 51 2.24 12.19 22.30
CA LEU A 51 2.24 11.09 21.35
C LEU A 51 2.58 11.63 19.96
N GLN A 52 3.66 11.15 19.34
CA GLN A 52 3.96 11.47 17.94
C GLN A 52 3.30 10.43 17.04
N ILE A 53 2.47 10.89 16.11
CA ILE A 53 2.06 10.10 14.95
C ILE A 53 3.15 10.25 13.90
N THR A 54 3.91 9.18 13.69
CA THR A 54 5.10 9.17 12.84
C THR A 54 4.76 8.97 11.37
N ASN A 55 3.66 8.28 11.09
CA ASN A 55 3.21 7.96 9.74
C ASN A 55 1.72 7.61 9.76
N ILE A 56 1.04 7.83 8.63
CA ILE A 56 -0.32 7.31 8.39
C ILE A 56 -0.30 6.48 7.12
N ARG A 57 -0.76 5.23 7.22
CA ARG A 57 -0.81 4.29 6.10
C ARG A 57 -2.23 3.83 5.82
N THR A 58 -2.52 3.63 4.54
CA THR A 58 -3.72 2.96 4.03
C THR A 58 -3.28 1.78 3.17
N LEU A 59 -4.07 0.72 3.08
CA LEU A 59 -3.69 -0.53 2.41
C LEU A 59 -4.17 -0.61 0.96
N THR A 60 -5.25 0.09 0.62
CA THR A 60 -5.83 0.13 -0.73
C THR A 60 -5.48 1.39 -1.52
N GLN A 61 -4.89 2.40 -0.86
CA GLN A 61 -4.59 3.72 -1.40
C GLN A 61 -5.81 4.55 -1.86
N ALA A 62 -7.03 4.03 -1.68
CA ALA A 62 -8.26 4.77 -2.00
C ALA A 62 -8.51 5.95 -1.03
N PHE A 63 -7.97 5.82 0.19
CA PHE A 63 -7.98 6.87 1.21
C PHE A 63 -6.58 7.47 1.37
N TYR A 64 -6.54 8.78 1.57
CA TYR A 64 -5.28 9.51 1.81
C TYR A 64 -5.45 10.62 2.86
N PHE A 65 -4.32 11.04 3.42
CA PHE A 65 -4.22 12.08 4.44
C PHE A 65 -3.24 13.14 3.99
N THR A 66 -3.49 14.39 4.38
CA THR A 66 -2.57 15.51 4.10
C THR A 66 -1.76 15.93 5.32
N GLN A 67 -2.01 15.32 6.49
CA GLN A 67 -1.38 15.68 7.76
C GLN A 67 -0.61 14.48 8.32
N SER A 68 0.72 14.47 8.15
CA SER A 68 1.64 13.54 8.81
C SER A 68 3.09 14.01 8.59
N PRO A 69 3.98 13.99 9.60
CA PRO A 69 3.74 13.61 11.01
C PRO A 69 3.06 14.72 11.82
N PHE A 70 2.50 14.40 12.98
CA PHE A 70 1.95 15.38 13.93
C PHE A 70 1.97 14.87 15.38
N THR A 71 1.86 15.78 16.34
CA THR A 71 1.87 15.48 17.78
C THR A 71 0.49 15.64 18.38
N ILE A 72 0.12 14.74 19.30
CA ILE A 72 -1.05 14.87 20.15
C ILE A 72 -0.56 15.03 21.60
N ASN A 73 -0.94 16.14 22.25
CA ASN A 73 -0.57 16.39 23.63
C ASN A 73 -1.09 15.28 24.57
N SER A 74 -0.49 15.18 25.75
CA SER A 74 -0.90 14.23 26.79
C SER A 74 -2.40 14.35 27.09
N PHE A 75 -3.11 13.22 27.09
CA PHE A 75 -4.57 13.13 27.34
C PHE A 75 -5.47 13.97 26.41
N ASP A 76 -4.93 14.54 25.34
CA ASP A 76 -5.62 15.44 24.42
C ASP A 76 -6.07 14.70 23.14
N SER A 77 -6.71 15.42 22.23
CA SER A 77 -7.11 14.93 20.91
C SER A 77 -6.80 15.92 19.80
N VAL A 78 -6.46 15.41 18.62
CA VAL A 78 -6.25 16.19 17.41
C VAL A 78 -7.30 15.81 16.38
N LEU A 79 -7.83 16.80 15.67
CA LEU A 79 -8.74 16.60 14.55
C LEU A 79 -7.95 16.24 13.30
N VAL A 80 -8.27 15.11 12.68
CA VAL A 80 -7.64 14.62 11.46
C VAL A 80 -8.68 14.55 10.35
N THR A 81 -8.26 14.85 9.12
CA THR A 81 -9.10 14.74 7.92
C THR A 81 -8.61 13.60 7.05
N VAL A 82 -9.49 12.63 6.77
CA VAL A 82 -9.28 11.62 5.72
C VAL A 82 -9.96 12.09 4.44
N TYR A 83 -9.29 11.92 3.31
CA TYR A 83 -9.80 12.20 1.98
C TYR A 83 -9.97 10.90 1.19
N PHE A 84 -10.90 10.93 0.25
CA PHE A 84 -11.21 9.83 -0.66
C PHE A 84 -11.51 10.40 -2.04
N LYS A 85 -10.80 9.89 -3.06
CA LYS A 85 -11.00 10.24 -4.46
C LYS A 85 -10.63 9.04 -5.31
N ILE A 86 -11.58 8.54 -6.09
CA ILE A 86 -11.40 7.35 -6.92
C ILE A 86 -12.19 7.48 -8.22
N ASN A 87 -11.85 6.69 -9.22
CA ASN A 87 -12.49 6.70 -10.53
C ASN A 87 -13.45 5.53 -10.77
N GLN A 88 -13.71 4.65 -9.80
CA GLN A 88 -14.60 3.50 -9.97
C GLN A 88 -15.85 3.61 -9.11
N ASN A 89 -16.98 3.05 -9.57
CA ASN A 89 -18.25 3.02 -8.85
C ASN A 89 -18.41 1.77 -7.94
N ILE A 90 -17.49 1.59 -7.00
CA ILE A 90 -17.54 0.47 -6.04
C ILE A 90 -17.45 0.98 -4.58
N THR A 91 -17.63 0.06 -3.64
CA THR A 91 -17.38 0.32 -2.22
C THR A 91 -15.95 -0.03 -1.88
N TYR A 92 -15.26 0.91 -1.24
CA TYR A 92 -13.90 0.77 -0.74
C TYR A 92 -13.91 0.62 0.77
N ASN A 93 -13.17 -0.40 1.20
CA ASN A 93 -12.93 -0.77 2.58
C ASN A 93 -11.43 -0.73 2.82
N ASP A 94 -10.98 -0.01 3.84
CA ASP A 94 -9.55 0.09 4.14
C ASP A 94 -9.28 0.24 5.64
N PHE A 95 -8.04 0.01 6.04
CA PHE A 95 -7.55 0.32 7.37
C PHE A 95 -6.76 1.63 7.33
N LEU A 96 -7.18 2.58 8.16
CA LEU A 96 -6.49 3.85 8.38
C LEU A 96 -5.55 3.66 9.58
N ILE A 97 -4.27 3.44 9.30
CA ILE A 97 -3.28 2.97 10.27
C ILE A 97 -2.40 4.15 10.68
N PHE A 98 -2.45 4.52 11.96
CA PHE A 98 -1.67 5.59 12.56
C PHE A 98 -0.52 4.98 13.38
N GLU A 99 0.67 5.01 12.80
CA GLU A 99 1.90 4.57 13.45
C GLU A 99 2.37 5.66 14.42
N ASN A 100 2.90 5.23 15.56
CA ASN A 100 3.25 6.14 16.64
C ASN A 100 4.50 5.68 17.40
N ASN A 101 5.10 6.59 18.14
CA ASN A 101 6.37 6.36 18.83
C ASN A 101 6.26 5.90 20.29
N LYS A 102 5.06 5.78 20.85
CA LYS A 102 4.90 5.64 22.31
C LYS A 102 4.00 4.50 22.75
N LEU A 103 2.86 4.32 22.09
CA LEU A 103 1.92 3.24 22.39
C LEU A 103 2.52 1.90 21.96
N LYS A 104 2.12 0.83 22.64
CA LYS A 104 2.53 -0.55 22.31
C LYS A 104 1.62 -1.20 21.26
N TYR A 105 1.01 -0.38 20.41
CA TYR A 105 0.10 -0.75 19.33
C TYR A 105 -0.07 0.42 18.35
N SER A 106 -0.49 0.12 17.11
CA SER A 106 -0.90 1.16 16.14
C SER A 106 -2.35 1.58 16.41
N ILE A 107 -2.69 2.86 16.23
CA ILE A 107 -4.10 3.28 16.27
C ILE A 107 -4.71 2.98 14.91
N VAL A 108 -5.82 2.25 14.87
CA VAL A 108 -6.45 1.81 13.60
C VAL A 108 -7.92 2.22 13.57
N TYR A 109 -8.32 2.80 12.44
CA TYR A 109 -9.73 3.02 12.09
C TYR A 109 -10.06 2.24 10.81
N TYR A 110 -11.34 1.92 10.60
CA TYR A 110 -11.82 1.33 9.37
C TYR A 110 -12.41 2.42 8.47
N GLY A 111 -11.88 2.59 7.26
CA GLY A 111 -12.39 3.53 6.26
C GLY A 111 -13.41 2.85 5.37
N LEU A 112 -14.60 3.45 5.23
CA LEU A 112 -15.65 2.99 4.34
C LEU A 112 -16.12 4.14 3.44
N ALA A 113 -16.08 3.94 2.13
CA ALA A 113 -16.59 4.92 1.16
C ALA A 113 -17.17 4.19 -0.05
N THR A 114 -18.35 4.62 -0.49
CA THR A 114 -18.96 4.14 -1.74
C THR A 114 -18.88 5.24 -2.79
N ALA A 115 -18.29 4.92 -3.94
CA ALA A 115 -18.28 5.78 -5.09
C ALA A 115 -19.38 5.39 -6.10
N LYS A 116 -19.92 6.38 -6.80
CA LYS A 116 -20.88 6.23 -7.90
C LYS A 116 -20.44 7.04 -9.10
N TYR A 117 -20.68 6.51 -10.30
CA TYR A 117 -20.52 7.29 -11.52
C TYR A 117 -21.57 8.42 -11.60
N PRO A 118 -21.20 9.59 -12.14
CA PRO A 118 -22.15 10.67 -12.38
C PRO A 118 -23.08 10.40 -13.56
N ASP A 119 -22.63 9.65 -14.57
CA ASP A 119 -23.42 9.30 -15.74
C ASP A 119 -24.37 8.13 -15.47
N THR A 120 -25.48 8.10 -16.21
CA THR A 120 -26.46 7.01 -16.13
C THR A 120 -26.07 5.79 -16.97
N LEU A 121 -25.15 5.95 -17.93
CA LEU A 121 -24.81 4.92 -18.91
C LEU A 121 -24.20 3.70 -18.25
N TYR A 122 -23.25 3.90 -17.33
CA TYR A 122 -22.54 2.82 -16.65
C TYR A 122 -23.01 2.54 -15.22
N ARG A 123 -24.13 3.12 -14.77
CA ARG A 123 -24.66 2.91 -13.41
C ARG A 123 -24.94 1.44 -13.10
N PHE A 124 -25.30 0.64 -14.09
CA PHE A 124 -25.56 -0.81 -13.94
C PHE A 124 -24.32 -1.59 -13.49
N THR A 125 -23.13 -1.03 -13.62
CA THR A 125 -21.88 -1.66 -13.18
C THR A 125 -21.64 -1.52 -11.67
N GLN A 126 -22.46 -0.77 -10.93
CA GLN A 126 -22.22 -0.45 -9.51
C GLN A 126 -21.88 -1.69 -8.68
N GLY A 127 -20.72 -1.69 -8.04
CA GLY A 127 -20.28 -2.76 -7.14
C GLY A 127 -19.96 -4.11 -7.81
N LEU A 128 -20.15 -4.25 -9.13
CA LEU A 128 -19.84 -5.50 -9.84
C LEU A 128 -18.32 -5.66 -10.03
N ILE A 129 -17.81 -6.87 -9.88
CA ILE A 129 -16.41 -7.21 -10.18
C ILE A 129 -16.37 -8.53 -10.94
N ASP A 130 -15.24 -8.86 -11.55
CA ASP A 130 -14.97 -10.15 -12.18
C ASP A 130 -16.11 -10.63 -13.12
N GLU A 131 -16.62 -11.86 -12.96
CA GLU A 131 -17.65 -12.43 -13.85
C GLU A 131 -18.98 -11.67 -13.87
N PRO A 132 -19.54 -11.23 -12.73
CA PRO A 132 -20.71 -10.34 -12.73
C PRO A 132 -20.51 -9.09 -13.59
N LEU A 133 -19.34 -8.45 -13.49
CA LEU A 133 -19.04 -7.26 -14.30
C LEU A 133 -18.90 -7.60 -15.78
N LYS A 134 -18.14 -8.66 -16.13
CA LYS A 134 -18.02 -9.10 -17.54
C LYS A 134 -19.38 -9.44 -18.15
N THR A 135 -20.25 -10.12 -17.41
CA THR A 135 -21.59 -10.48 -17.87
C THR A 135 -22.43 -9.24 -18.15
N ALA A 136 -22.39 -8.26 -17.24
CA ALA A 136 -23.12 -7.01 -17.42
C ALA A 136 -22.57 -6.20 -18.62
N LEU A 137 -21.25 -6.09 -18.76
CA LEU A 137 -20.61 -5.42 -19.90
C LEU A 137 -20.87 -6.14 -21.23
N ARG A 138 -20.88 -7.47 -21.25
CA ARG A 138 -21.26 -8.26 -22.43
C ARG A 138 -22.69 -7.97 -22.86
N SER A 139 -23.64 -7.99 -21.91
CA SER A 139 -25.03 -7.64 -22.20
C SER A 139 -25.16 -6.22 -22.74
N PHE A 140 -24.47 -5.25 -22.12
CA PHE A 140 -24.43 -3.86 -22.57
C PHE A 140 -23.88 -3.70 -23.99
N THR A 141 -22.77 -4.37 -24.31
CA THR A 141 -22.12 -4.27 -25.63
C THR A 141 -22.81 -5.07 -26.74
N THR A 142 -23.71 -5.98 -26.38
CA THR A 142 -24.47 -6.81 -27.34
C THR A 142 -25.86 -6.24 -27.61
N THR A 143 -26.48 -5.60 -26.61
CA THR A 143 -27.85 -5.08 -26.72
C THR A 143 -27.89 -3.88 -27.65
N GLY A 144 -28.68 -3.96 -28.73
CA GLY A 144 -28.84 -2.87 -29.70
C GLY A 144 -27.70 -2.75 -30.72
N TYR A 145 -26.67 -3.61 -30.65
CA TYR A 145 -25.57 -3.63 -31.62
C TYR A 145 -26.07 -3.89 -33.04
N VAL A 146 -25.55 -3.11 -34.00
CA VAL A 146 -25.83 -3.27 -35.43
C VAL A 146 -24.60 -3.81 -36.16
N SER A 147 -24.75 -4.98 -36.79
CA SER A 147 -23.75 -5.51 -37.71
C SER A 147 -23.93 -4.87 -39.09
N LEU A 148 -22.88 -4.24 -39.61
CA LEU A 148 -22.91 -3.62 -40.95
C LEU A 148 -22.63 -4.64 -42.06
N GLY A 149 -22.08 -5.80 -41.70
CA GLY A 149 -21.45 -6.71 -42.65
C GLY A 149 -20.07 -6.22 -43.10
N TYR A 150 -19.19 -7.16 -43.35
CA TYR A 150 -17.75 -6.92 -43.52
C TYR A 150 -17.36 -5.84 -44.54
N ASN A 151 -17.98 -5.83 -45.72
CA ASN A 151 -17.64 -4.85 -46.76
C ASN A 151 -18.04 -3.43 -46.39
N ILE A 152 -19.26 -3.23 -45.89
CA ILE A 152 -19.78 -1.92 -45.50
C ILE A 152 -19.00 -1.37 -44.30
N ALA A 153 -18.66 -2.22 -43.33
CA ALA A 153 -17.79 -1.84 -42.23
C ALA A 153 -16.44 -1.30 -42.74
N ARG A 154 -15.77 -2.05 -43.63
CA ARG A 154 -14.48 -1.60 -44.20
C ARG A 154 -14.60 -0.33 -45.03
N ASP A 155 -15.65 -0.18 -45.82
CA ASP A 155 -15.89 1.05 -46.59
C ASP A 155 -16.01 2.26 -45.66
N ASN A 156 -16.76 2.14 -44.55
CA ASN A 156 -16.85 3.19 -43.52
C ASN A 156 -15.53 3.40 -42.75
N MET A 157 -14.77 2.34 -42.50
CA MET A 157 -13.47 2.43 -41.84
C MET A 157 -12.53 3.36 -42.60
N PHE A 158 -12.36 3.10 -43.90
CA PHE A 158 -11.47 3.88 -44.76
C PHE A 158 -12.01 5.28 -45.07
N ALA A 159 -13.30 5.42 -45.37
CA ALA A 159 -13.86 6.68 -45.85
C ALA A 159 -14.20 7.68 -44.72
N THR A 160 -14.51 7.19 -43.51
CA THR A 160 -15.10 8.04 -42.47
C THR A 160 -14.44 7.89 -41.11
N ILE A 161 -14.25 6.66 -40.63
CA ILE A 161 -13.86 6.41 -39.23
C ILE A 161 -12.41 6.83 -38.99
N ASP A 162 -11.51 6.44 -39.89
CA ASP A 162 -10.07 6.67 -39.75
C ASP A 162 -9.54 7.87 -40.57
N ASP A 163 -10.43 8.65 -41.21
CA ASP A 163 -10.12 10.00 -41.73
C ASP A 163 -10.28 11.04 -40.62
N TYR A 164 -9.21 11.28 -39.87
CA TYR A 164 -9.27 12.14 -38.67
C TYR A 164 -9.29 13.63 -38.97
N ASN A 165 -8.80 14.04 -40.14
CA ASN A 165 -8.70 15.45 -40.54
C ASN A 165 -9.82 15.88 -41.50
N ASN A 166 -10.71 14.95 -41.88
CA ASN A 166 -11.71 15.15 -42.93
C ASN A 166 -11.06 15.63 -44.24
N ASP A 167 -9.90 15.05 -44.57
CA ASP A 167 -9.09 15.41 -45.75
C ASP A 167 -8.62 14.18 -46.54
N ASP A 168 -9.33 13.06 -46.34
CA ASP A 168 -9.06 11.73 -46.87
C ASP A 168 -7.74 11.12 -46.40
N THR A 169 -7.07 11.70 -45.38
CA THR A 169 -5.79 11.16 -44.90
C THR A 169 -6.02 10.04 -43.90
N ILE A 170 -5.64 8.83 -44.30
CA ILE A 170 -5.59 7.65 -43.42
C ILE A 170 -4.15 7.31 -43.03
N GLU A 171 -3.96 6.62 -41.90
CA GLU A 171 -2.65 6.24 -41.37
C GLU A 171 -2.58 4.73 -41.15
N CYS A 172 -1.50 4.09 -41.57
CA CYS A 172 -1.22 2.71 -41.24
C CYS A 172 -0.93 2.59 -39.74
N VAL A 173 -1.72 1.74 -39.10
CA VAL A 173 -1.66 1.51 -37.66
C VAL A 173 -0.29 0.99 -37.17
N TYR A 174 0.40 0.18 -37.98
CA TYR A 174 1.67 -0.47 -37.59
C TYR A 174 2.95 0.26 -38.00
N ILE A 175 2.93 1.13 -39.01
CA ILE A 175 4.16 1.83 -39.42
C ILE A 175 4.01 3.35 -39.55
N GLY A 176 2.79 3.88 -39.39
CA GLY A 176 2.54 5.32 -39.41
C GLY A 176 2.62 5.98 -40.78
N ARG A 177 2.74 5.20 -41.85
CA ARG A 177 2.65 5.72 -43.21
C ARG A 177 1.26 6.30 -43.43
N LYS A 178 1.20 7.49 -44.02
CA LYS A 178 -0.06 8.19 -44.34
C LYS A 178 -0.25 8.28 -45.85
N ILE A 179 -1.49 8.15 -46.29
CA ILE A 179 -1.90 8.35 -47.69
C ILE A 179 -3.22 9.12 -47.74
N LYS A 180 -3.50 9.74 -48.89
CA LYS A 180 -4.84 10.25 -49.21
C LYS A 180 -5.65 9.17 -49.92
N ALA A 181 -6.76 8.76 -49.34
CA ALA A 181 -7.66 7.76 -49.90
C ALA A 181 -9.10 8.03 -49.47
N ALA A 182 -9.92 8.56 -50.39
CA ALA A 182 -11.33 8.89 -50.13
C ALA A 182 -12.23 7.66 -49.98
N ASN A 183 -11.74 6.47 -50.34
CA ASN A 183 -12.46 5.21 -50.21
C ASN A 183 -11.51 4.02 -50.17
N ARG A 184 -12.08 2.84 -49.88
CA ARG A 184 -11.36 1.57 -49.79
C ARG A 184 -10.59 1.21 -51.07
N THR A 185 -11.15 1.44 -52.25
CA THR A 185 -10.50 1.11 -53.53
C THR A 185 -9.19 1.88 -53.69
N ILE A 186 -9.21 3.21 -53.47
CA ILE A 186 -8.00 4.04 -53.56
C ILE A 186 -6.96 3.62 -52.52
N ALA A 187 -7.40 3.27 -51.30
CA ALA A 187 -6.49 2.78 -50.27
C ALA A 187 -5.81 1.47 -50.69
N GLN A 188 -6.57 0.52 -51.25
CA GLN A 188 -6.04 -0.77 -51.70
C GLN A 188 -5.09 -0.64 -52.89
N ASP A 189 -5.44 0.22 -53.87
CA ASP A 189 -4.55 0.54 -55.00
C ASP A 189 -3.24 1.20 -54.53
N SER A 190 -3.28 1.87 -53.37
CA SER A 190 -2.11 2.48 -52.71
C SER A 190 -1.37 1.54 -51.75
N GLY A 191 -1.71 0.25 -51.73
CA GLY A 191 -1.03 -0.77 -50.94
C GLY A 191 -1.51 -0.94 -49.49
N PHE A 192 -2.65 -0.35 -49.12
CA PHE A 192 -3.28 -0.57 -47.82
C PHE A 192 -4.20 -1.80 -47.83
N ASN A 193 -4.35 -2.41 -46.66
CA ASN A 193 -5.28 -3.47 -46.33
C ASN A 193 -6.02 -3.14 -45.03
N THR A 194 -6.89 -4.04 -44.59
CA THR A 194 -7.58 -3.96 -43.30
C THR A 194 -6.97 -4.95 -42.32
N GLU A 195 -6.39 -4.40 -41.25
CA GLU A 195 -5.94 -5.15 -40.09
C GLU A 195 -7.15 -5.64 -39.31
N HIS A 196 -7.11 -6.91 -38.87
CA HIS A 196 -8.05 -7.44 -37.88
C HIS A 196 -7.28 -7.72 -36.59
N THR A 197 -7.44 -6.87 -35.58
CA THR A 197 -6.65 -6.97 -34.35
C THR A 197 -6.83 -8.32 -33.64
N ILE A 198 -7.99 -9.00 -33.79
CA ILE A 198 -8.08 -10.45 -33.59
C ILE A 198 -8.05 -11.14 -34.96
N PRO A 199 -7.14 -12.08 -35.23
CA PRO A 199 -7.08 -12.76 -36.53
C PRO A 199 -8.41 -13.45 -36.88
N GLN A 200 -9.00 -13.12 -38.03
CA GLN A 200 -10.31 -13.64 -38.45
C GLN A 200 -10.39 -15.17 -38.56
N SER A 201 -9.24 -15.84 -38.77
CA SER A 201 -9.14 -17.29 -38.80
C SER A 201 -9.48 -17.97 -37.48
N LEU A 202 -9.41 -17.27 -36.35
CA LEU A 202 -9.70 -17.83 -35.02
C LEU A 202 -11.20 -17.98 -34.73
N PHE A 203 -12.04 -17.30 -35.53
CA PHE A 203 -13.50 -17.31 -35.39
C PHE A 203 -14.19 -17.59 -36.73
N ASN A 204 -13.53 -18.31 -37.64
CA ASN A 204 -14.05 -18.74 -38.95
C ASN A 204 -14.59 -17.61 -39.84
N GLU A 205 -14.10 -16.38 -39.66
CA GLU A 205 -14.63 -15.19 -40.32
C GLU A 205 -16.13 -14.93 -40.05
N ASP A 206 -16.66 -15.44 -38.93
CA ASP A 206 -18.07 -15.33 -38.57
C ASP A 206 -18.46 -13.87 -38.27
N GLU A 207 -19.66 -13.51 -38.73
CA GLU A 207 -20.34 -12.28 -38.31
C GLU A 207 -21.04 -12.50 -36.95
N PRO A 208 -21.13 -11.47 -36.08
CA PRO A 208 -20.77 -10.07 -36.33
C PRO A 208 -19.31 -9.72 -36.01
N MET A 209 -18.49 -10.67 -35.56
CA MET A 209 -17.12 -10.39 -35.11
C MET A 209 -16.31 -9.75 -36.23
N ARG A 210 -16.38 -10.32 -37.44
CA ARG A 210 -15.63 -9.87 -38.61
C ARG A 210 -15.86 -8.40 -38.99
N SER A 211 -17.05 -7.86 -38.72
CA SER A 211 -17.43 -6.48 -39.07
C SER A 211 -17.47 -5.51 -37.89
N ASP A 212 -17.01 -5.91 -36.70
CA ASP A 212 -16.91 -4.99 -35.55
C ASP A 212 -15.78 -3.97 -35.77
N LEU A 213 -16.16 -2.71 -35.95
CA LEU A 213 -15.25 -1.63 -36.32
C LEU A 213 -14.23 -1.31 -35.23
N TYR A 214 -14.43 -1.74 -33.99
CA TYR A 214 -13.40 -1.56 -32.95
C TYR A 214 -12.12 -2.35 -33.24
N HIS A 215 -12.16 -3.36 -34.12
CA HIS A 215 -11.00 -4.21 -34.45
C HIS A 215 -10.43 -4.07 -35.85
N LEU A 216 -11.13 -3.33 -36.69
CA LEU A 216 -10.71 -3.09 -38.06
C LEU A 216 -9.89 -1.81 -38.10
N TYR A 217 -8.66 -1.87 -38.63
CA TYR A 217 -7.81 -0.68 -38.80
C TYR A 217 -7.17 -0.61 -40.19
N PRO A 218 -6.92 0.60 -40.74
CA PRO A 218 -6.09 0.76 -41.93
C PRO A 218 -4.66 0.30 -41.64
N THR A 219 -4.11 -0.54 -42.51
CA THR A 219 -2.74 -1.03 -42.38
C THR A 219 -2.06 -1.18 -43.73
N ASP A 220 -0.74 -1.11 -43.80
CA ASP A 220 0.00 -1.44 -45.01
C ASP A 220 0.08 -2.97 -45.20
N ASN A 221 0.10 -3.44 -46.44
CA ASN A 221 0.20 -4.88 -46.75
C ASN A 221 1.42 -5.56 -46.07
N ALA A 222 2.58 -4.90 -46.07
CA ALA A 222 3.81 -5.47 -45.52
C ALA A 222 3.77 -5.71 -44.00
N PRO A 223 3.49 -4.72 -43.13
CA PRO A 223 3.34 -4.97 -41.69
C PRO A 223 2.16 -5.89 -41.36
N ASN A 224 1.05 -5.83 -42.10
CA ASN A 224 -0.08 -6.75 -41.92
C ASN A 224 0.34 -8.21 -42.14
N ASN A 225 1.10 -8.48 -43.21
CA ASN A 225 1.64 -9.81 -43.48
C ASN A 225 2.67 -10.25 -42.43
N ALA A 226 3.51 -9.33 -41.95
CA ALA A 226 4.47 -9.61 -40.88
C ALA A 226 3.77 -9.95 -39.54
N ARG A 227 2.66 -9.26 -39.23
CA ARG A 227 1.85 -9.50 -38.03
C ARG A 227 1.18 -10.88 -38.05
N SER A 228 0.73 -11.35 -39.22
CA SER A 228 0.13 -12.67 -39.39
C SER A 228 -0.99 -12.95 -38.36
N ASN A 229 -0.90 -14.04 -37.60
CA ASN A 229 -1.77 -14.38 -36.48
C ASN A 229 -1.02 -14.44 -35.13
N TYR A 230 0.18 -13.84 -35.06
CA TYR A 230 0.99 -13.88 -33.84
C TYR A 230 0.31 -13.12 -32.69
N GLN A 231 0.57 -13.57 -31.46
CA GLN A 231 0.13 -12.86 -30.26
C GLN A 231 0.85 -11.52 -30.14
N PHE A 232 0.21 -10.56 -29.51
CA PHE A 232 0.88 -9.33 -29.13
C PHE A 232 1.74 -9.55 -27.89
N GLY A 233 2.91 -8.91 -27.86
CA GLY A 233 3.86 -9.02 -26.76
C GLY A 233 5.01 -8.04 -26.90
N ILE A 234 5.87 -7.99 -25.87
CA ILE A 234 7.10 -7.20 -25.91
C ILE A 234 8.19 -8.05 -26.56
N VAL A 235 8.79 -7.56 -27.64
CA VAL A 235 9.88 -8.23 -28.35
C VAL A 235 11.21 -7.89 -27.69
N LEU A 236 11.94 -8.92 -27.26
CA LEU A 236 13.23 -8.80 -26.57
C LEU A 236 14.42 -9.28 -27.40
N SER A 237 14.20 -10.24 -28.31
CA SER A 237 15.28 -10.86 -29.08
C SER A 237 14.82 -11.36 -30.45
N ASN A 238 15.77 -11.84 -31.26
CA ASN A 238 15.55 -12.48 -32.56
C ASN A 238 14.58 -11.70 -33.47
N ILE A 239 14.82 -10.40 -33.58
CA ILE A 239 13.97 -9.48 -34.35
C ILE A 239 14.10 -9.79 -35.85
N THR A 240 12.99 -10.16 -36.50
CA THR A 240 12.91 -10.49 -37.92
C THR A 240 12.15 -9.45 -38.75
N TYR A 241 11.39 -8.58 -38.08
CA TYR A 241 10.75 -7.39 -38.67
C TYR A 241 10.94 -6.22 -37.71
N ASN A 242 11.28 -5.03 -38.23
CA ASN A 242 11.39 -3.80 -37.45
C ASN A 242 11.21 -2.58 -38.36
N VAL A 243 9.99 -2.05 -38.45
CA VAL A 243 9.66 -0.92 -39.33
C VAL A 243 8.65 -0.01 -38.63
N GLY A 244 8.87 1.30 -38.70
CA GLY A 244 7.93 2.31 -38.21
C GLY A 244 7.62 2.28 -36.71
N GLY A 245 8.41 1.51 -35.94
CA GLY A 245 8.22 1.25 -34.51
C GLY A 245 7.66 -0.13 -34.17
N SER A 246 7.04 -0.83 -35.14
CA SER A 246 6.55 -2.20 -34.93
C SER A 246 7.66 -3.24 -35.15
N LYS A 247 7.63 -4.32 -34.38
CA LYS A 247 8.61 -5.39 -34.37
C LYS A 247 7.94 -6.77 -34.41
N LEU A 248 8.60 -7.72 -35.05
CA LEU A 248 8.33 -9.15 -34.88
C LEU A 248 9.60 -9.80 -34.35
N GLY A 249 9.49 -10.59 -33.29
CA GLY A 249 10.63 -11.30 -32.70
C GLY A 249 10.18 -12.20 -31.57
N ARG A 250 11.07 -12.42 -30.59
CA ARG A 250 10.80 -13.30 -29.45
C ARG A 250 10.69 -12.56 -28.13
N ASP A 251 9.77 -13.00 -27.29
CA ASP A 251 9.56 -12.49 -25.93
C ASP A 251 10.51 -13.12 -24.89
N TYR A 252 10.24 -12.89 -23.60
CA TYR A 252 11.05 -13.42 -22.49
C TYR A 252 10.93 -14.94 -22.30
N GLU A 253 9.89 -15.58 -22.86
CA GLU A 253 9.69 -17.03 -22.86
C GLU A 253 10.16 -17.67 -24.16
N ASN A 254 10.81 -16.88 -25.03
CA ASN A 254 11.29 -17.30 -26.33
C ASN A 254 10.14 -17.64 -27.32
N GLU A 255 8.92 -17.14 -27.11
CA GLU A 255 7.79 -17.29 -28.03
C GLU A 255 7.76 -16.17 -29.07
N ILE A 256 7.28 -16.45 -30.30
CA ILE A 256 7.18 -15.43 -31.35
C ILE A 256 5.99 -14.51 -31.05
N VAL A 257 6.27 -13.21 -30.93
CA VAL A 257 5.26 -12.17 -30.67
C VAL A 257 5.45 -10.98 -31.60
N PHE A 258 4.36 -10.24 -31.83
CA PHE A 258 4.36 -8.97 -32.54
C PHE A 258 4.20 -7.82 -31.54
N GLU A 259 5.07 -6.82 -31.64
CA GLU A 259 5.01 -5.57 -30.86
C GLU A 259 4.67 -4.46 -31.83
N GLN A 260 3.51 -3.84 -31.68
CA GLN A 260 3.09 -2.70 -32.49
C GLN A 260 3.76 -1.41 -32.03
N ARG A 261 3.50 -0.30 -32.74
CA ARG A 261 3.96 1.03 -32.35
C ARG A 261 3.39 1.42 -30.99
N ASP A 262 4.20 2.09 -30.19
CA ASP A 262 3.81 2.57 -28.86
C ASP A 262 2.51 3.36 -28.84
N VAL A 263 2.27 4.19 -29.87
CA VAL A 263 1.07 5.03 -30.01
C VAL A 263 -0.23 4.25 -30.28
N HIS A 264 -0.15 2.92 -30.43
CA HIS A 264 -1.29 2.03 -30.67
C HIS A 264 -1.39 0.93 -29.59
N ASN A 265 -0.53 0.96 -28.57
CA ASN A 265 -0.47 -0.08 -27.54
C ASN A 265 -1.75 -0.13 -26.70
N GLY A 266 -2.26 1.03 -26.28
CA GLY A 266 -3.49 1.15 -25.50
C GLY A 266 -4.72 0.75 -26.31
N ASN A 267 -4.79 1.17 -27.59
CA ASN A 267 -5.87 0.81 -28.51
C ASN A 267 -6.04 -0.71 -28.65
N VAL A 268 -4.93 -1.42 -28.94
CA VAL A 268 -4.93 -2.88 -29.10
C VAL A 268 -5.39 -3.54 -27.80
N ALA A 269 -4.88 -3.10 -26.66
CA ALA A 269 -5.27 -3.65 -25.37
C ALA A 269 -6.76 -3.46 -25.07
N GLY A 270 -7.25 -2.21 -25.13
CA GLY A 270 -8.64 -1.88 -24.88
C GLY A 270 -9.61 -2.60 -25.82
N PHE A 271 -9.23 -2.75 -27.09
CA PHE A 271 -10.02 -3.52 -28.05
C PHE A 271 -10.01 -5.03 -27.73
N ILE A 272 -8.86 -5.65 -27.47
CA ILE A 272 -8.79 -7.10 -27.17
C ILE A 272 -9.63 -7.40 -25.91
N PHE A 273 -9.61 -6.52 -24.91
CA PHE A 273 -10.45 -6.63 -23.73
C PHE A 273 -11.93 -6.57 -24.07
N TYR A 274 -12.34 -5.58 -24.87
CA TYR A 274 -13.71 -5.46 -25.38
C TYR A 274 -14.17 -6.69 -26.14
N PHE A 275 -13.37 -7.16 -27.12
CA PHE A 275 -13.71 -8.31 -27.94
C PHE A 275 -13.88 -9.57 -27.10
N THR A 276 -12.94 -9.80 -26.18
CA THR A 276 -12.98 -10.98 -25.31
C THR A 276 -14.17 -10.93 -24.35
N VAL A 277 -14.53 -9.76 -23.83
CA VAL A 277 -15.73 -9.60 -23.00
C VAL A 277 -17.00 -9.81 -23.81
N LYS A 278 -17.12 -9.21 -25.00
CA LYS A 278 -18.33 -9.28 -25.84
C LYS A 278 -18.53 -10.65 -26.45
N TYR A 279 -17.52 -11.19 -27.12
CA TYR A 279 -17.62 -12.41 -27.93
C TYR A 279 -17.03 -13.64 -27.25
N GLY A 280 -16.02 -13.47 -26.39
CA GLY A 280 -15.29 -14.58 -25.76
C GLY A 280 -13.86 -14.72 -26.28
N ASN A 281 -13.09 -15.62 -25.66
CA ASN A 281 -11.67 -15.82 -25.97
C ASN A 281 -11.48 -16.88 -27.09
N TYR A 282 -11.76 -16.48 -28.32
CA TYR A 282 -11.65 -17.37 -29.48
C TYR A 282 -10.22 -17.83 -29.73
N GLY A 283 -10.07 -19.13 -30.02
CA GLY A 283 -8.77 -19.77 -30.24
C GLY A 283 -7.80 -19.71 -29.05
N GLY A 284 -8.26 -19.28 -27.87
CA GLY A 284 -7.38 -18.99 -26.73
C GLY A 284 -6.40 -17.84 -27.02
N PHE A 285 -6.76 -16.90 -27.90
CA PHE A 285 -5.87 -15.83 -28.36
C PHE A 285 -5.32 -15.00 -27.20
N LEU A 286 -6.19 -14.56 -26.29
CA LEU A 286 -5.77 -13.85 -25.08
C LEU A 286 -5.30 -14.89 -24.06
N THR A 287 -3.98 -15.01 -23.89
CA THR A 287 -3.35 -15.84 -22.87
C THR A 287 -3.12 -15.05 -21.58
N PRO A 288 -2.89 -15.70 -20.42
CA PRO A 288 -2.53 -15.00 -19.18
C PRO A 288 -1.31 -14.09 -19.34
N LYS A 289 -0.31 -14.53 -20.12
CA LYS A 289 0.89 -13.73 -20.44
C LYS A 289 0.52 -12.47 -21.21
N GLN A 290 -0.23 -12.63 -22.32
CA GLN A 290 -0.63 -11.51 -23.16
C GLN A 290 -1.55 -10.55 -22.38
N ASP A 291 -2.48 -11.04 -21.56
CA ASP A 291 -3.31 -10.20 -20.67
C ASP A 291 -2.45 -9.32 -19.74
N GLY A 292 -1.36 -9.86 -19.18
CA GLY A 292 -0.40 -9.09 -18.41
C GLY A 292 0.23 -7.93 -19.20
N VAL A 293 0.70 -8.19 -20.42
CA VAL A 293 1.28 -7.17 -21.31
C VAL A 293 0.25 -6.13 -21.72
N LEU A 294 -0.94 -6.56 -22.14
CA LEU A 294 -2.01 -5.66 -22.57
C LEU A 294 -2.47 -4.75 -21.42
N ARG A 295 -2.51 -5.25 -20.17
CA ARG A 295 -2.82 -4.39 -18.99
C ARG A 295 -1.76 -3.33 -18.76
N LEU A 296 -0.48 -3.65 -19.00
CA LEU A 296 0.60 -2.65 -18.90
C LEU A 296 0.42 -1.58 -19.96
N TRP A 297 0.18 -1.99 -21.20
CA TRP A 297 -0.07 -1.08 -22.32
C TRP A 297 -1.30 -0.20 -22.11
N HIS A 298 -2.43 -0.78 -21.69
CA HIS A 298 -3.68 -0.05 -21.42
C HIS A 298 -3.56 1.01 -20.32
N ARG A 299 -2.68 0.78 -19.33
CA ARG A 299 -2.41 1.76 -18.27
C ARG A 299 -1.41 2.84 -18.70
N ALA A 300 -0.45 2.48 -19.56
CA ALA A 300 0.62 3.38 -19.99
C ALA A 300 0.18 4.31 -21.13
N ASP A 301 -0.55 3.79 -22.11
CA ASP A 301 -1.10 4.51 -23.25
C ASP A 301 -2.58 4.80 -23.00
N THR A 302 -2.84 5.95 -22.39
CA THR A 302 -4.19 6.35 -21.96
C THR A 302 -5.04 6.80 -23.16
N VAL A 303 -6.34 6.52 -23.08
CA VAL A 303 -7.34 6.92 -24.08
C VAL A 303 -7.19 8.39 -24.47
N ASN A 304 -6.99 8.63 -25.76
CA ASN A 304 -6.75 9.96 -26.31
C ASN A 304 -7.94 10.49 -27.14
N ALA A 305 -7.85 11.74 -27.59
CA ALA A 305 -8.91 12.38 -28.37
C ALA A 305 -9.21 11.69 -29.71
N ARG A 306 -8.20 11.04 -30.32
CA ARG A 306 -8.34 10.29 -31.57
C ARG A 306 -9.20 9.05 -31.34
N GLU A 307 -8.96 8.31 -30.26
CA GLU A 307 -9.80 7.18 -29.85
C GLU A 307 -11.24 7.57 -29.55
N LYS A 308 -11.47 8.66 -28.81
CA LYS A 308 -12.83 9.15 -28.53
C LYS A 308 -13.58 9.59 -29.78
N THR A 309 -12.87 10.19 -30.75
CA THR A 309 -13.44 10.52 -32.06
C THR A 309 -13.83 9.26 -32.82
N ARG A 310 -12.94 8.25 -32.84
CA ARG A 310 -13.18 6.96 -33.48
C ARG A 310 -14.37 6.24 -32.86
N GLU A 311 -14.45 6.16 -31.54
CA GLU A 311 -15.57 5.61 -30.78
C GLU A 311 -16.89 6.30 -31.14
N SER A 312 -16.93 7.64 -31.18
CA SER A 312 -18.14 8.38 -31.53
C SER A 312 -18.64 8.06 -32.95
N ARG A 313 -17.71 7.89 -33.91
CA ARG A 313 -18.03 7.51 -35.30
C ARG A 313 -18.51 6.05 -35.39
N ILE A 314 -17.93 5.14 -34.62
CA ILE A 314 -18.39 3.74 -34.54
C ILE A 314 -19.76 3.66 -33.89
N LEU A 315 -19.99 4.39 -32.79
CA LEU A 315 -21.26 4.46 -32.10
C LEU A 315 -22.39 4.89 -33.04
N ALA A 316 -22.14 5.88 -33.90
CA ALA A 316 -23.12 6.35 -34.88
C ALA A 316 -23.54 5.30 -35.93
N LEU A 317 -22.71 4.27 -36.14
CA LEU A 317 -22.95 3.23 -37.16
C LEU A 317 -23.38 1.89 -36.56
N GLN A 318 -22.75 1.46 -35.46
CA GLN A 318 -22.96 0.14 -34.86
C GLN A 318 -23.69 0.19 -33.52
N HIS A 319 -24.03 1.40 -33.04
CA HIS A 319 -24.78 1.63 -31.79
C HIS A 319 -24.16 0.94 -30.57
N VAL A 320 -22.82 0.91 -30.50
CA VAL A 320 -22.09 0.25 -29.41
C VAL A 320 -20.92 1.11 -28.91
N HIS A 321 -20.82 1.19 -27.59
CA HIS A 321 -19.68 1.77 -26.87
C HIS A 321 -18.62 0.70 -26.59
N ASN A 322 -17.36 1.10 -26.50
CA ASN A 322 -16.33 0.25 -25.90
C ASN A 322 -16.15 0.64 -24.43
N PRO A 323 -16.59 -0.18 -23.46
CA PRO A 323 -16.48 0.14 -22.04
C PRO A 323 -15.06 0.39 -21.55
N PHE A 324 -14.04 -0.14 -22.24
CA PHE A 324 -12.63 0.06 -21.89
C PHE A 324 -12.04 1.35 -22.45
N ILE A 325 -12.76 2.03 -23.36
CA ILE A 325 -12.46 3.41 -23.79
C ILE A 325 -13.21 4.40 -22.89
N ASP A 326 -14.47 4.12 -22.53
CA ASP A 326 -15.27 4.94 -21.62
C ASP A 326 -14.79 4.90 -20.16
N HIS A 327 -14.46 3.71 -19.68
CA HIS A 327 -13.95 3.46 -18.33
C HIS A 327 -12.74 2.52 -18.38
N PRO A 328 -11.55 3.04 -18.74
CA PRO A 328 -10.32 2.25 -18.81
C PRO A 328 -10.04 1.45 -17.54
N GLU A 329 -10.45 1.96 -16.38
CA GLU A 329 -10.29 1.33 -15.06
C GLU A 329 -11.13 0.06 -14.86
N PHE A 330 -12.09 -0.27 -15.74
CA PHE A 330 -12.81 -1.55 -15.65
C PHE A 330 -11.88 -2.76 -15.76
N VAL A 331 -10.73 -2.60 -16.44
CA VAL A 331 -9.71 -3.64 -16.50
C VAL A 331 -9.25 -4.07 -15.10
N ASP A 332 -9.18 -3.14 -14.13
CA ASP A 332 -8.71 -3.41 -12.77
C ASP A 332 -9.76 -4.12 -11.91
N ARG A 333 -11.04 -4.08 -12.32
CA ARG A 333 -12.16 -4.78 -11.67
C ARG A 333 -12.38 -6.19 -12.20
N ILE A 334 -11.72 -6.53 -13.31
CA ILE A 334 -11.83 -7.85 -13.97
C ILE A 334 -10.47 -8.51 -13.92
N ARG A 335 -10.32 -9.48 -13.02
CA ARG A 335 -9.08 -10.22 -12.77
C ARG A 335 -8.64 -11.09 -13.94
N SER A 336 -9.59 -11.71 -14.64
CA SER A 336 -9.32 -12.49 -15.85
C SER A 336 -10.35 -12.16 -16.90
N ILE A 337 -9.84 -11.58 -17.98
CA ILE A 337 -10.63 -11.30 -19.17
C ILE A 337 -10.70 -12.57 -20.04
N TYR A 338 -9.63 -13.36 -20.07
CA TYR A 338 -9.46 -14.51 -20.96
C TYR A 338 -10.17 -15.80 -20.54
N SER A 339 -10.55 -15.94 -19.27
CA SER A 339 -11.22 -17.13 -18.75
C SER A 339 -12.31 -16.77 -17.75
N VAL A 340 -13.29 -17.67 -17.61
CA VAL A 340 -14.23 -17.61 -16.49
C VAL A 340 -13.48 -18.02 -15.24
N ILE A 341 -13.35 -17.12 -14.28
CA ILE A 341 -12.81 -17.47 -12.96
C ILE A 341 -13.95 -17.37 -11.95
N PRO A 342 -14.24 -18.43 -11.17
CA PRO A 342 -15.18 -18.32 -10.05
C PRO A 342 -14.80 -17.15 -9.15
N ASP A 343 -15.75 -16.54 -8.45
CA ASP A 343 -15.42 -15.54 -7.43
C ASP A 343 -14.54 -16.19 -6.35
N MET A 344 -13.23 -16.12 -6.54
CA MET A 344 -12.25 -16.67 -5.61
C MET A 344 -11.88 -15.55 -4.66
N ALA A 345 -12.28 -15.76 -3.40
CA ALA A 345 -11.90 -14.97 -2.26
C ALA A 345 -10.37 -14.84 -2.19
N ARG A 346 -9.83 -13.61 -2.21
CA ARG A 346 -8.37 -13.36 -2.16
C ARG A 346 -8.01 -12.71 -0.85
N PRO A 347 -7.58 -13.47 0.18
CA PRO A 347 -7.06 -12.85 1.38
C PRO A 347 -5.82 -12.01 1.04
N LYS A 348 -5.68 -10.84 1.68
CA LYS A 348 -4.49 -10.00 1.55
C LYS A 348 -4.02 -9.63 2.93
N ILE A 349 -2.78 -9.95 3.24
CA ILE A 349 -2.22 -9.74 4.57
C ILE A 349 -1.41 -8.44 4.62
N SER A 350 -1.55 -7.68 5.71
CA SER A 350 -0.60 -6.62 6.10
C SER A 350 -0.37 -6.67 7.61
N ALA A 351 0.64 -5.97 8.11
CA ALA A 351 0.87 -5.82 9.55
C ALA A 351 1.27 -4.39 9.90
N SER A 352 1.06 -3.97 11.15
CA SER A 352 1.54 -2.66 11.64
C SER A 352 1.89 -2.68 13.13
N PRO A 353 3.08 -2.16 13.52
CA PRO A 353 4.12 -1.61 12.64
C PRO A 353 4.96 -2.73 11.97
N PHE A 354 5.76 -2.39 10.96
CA PHE A 354 6.75 -3.33 10.38
C PHE A 354 8.09 -3.37 11.14
N SER A 355 8.25 -2.52 12.14
CA SER A 355 9.35 -2.58 13.10
C SER A 355 8.85 -2.26 14.50
N ILE A 356 9.22 -3.10 15.46
CA ILE A 356 8.92 -2.93 16.88
C ILE A 356 10.24 -2.74 17.62
N VAL A 357 10.36 -1.61 18.30
CA VAL A 357 11.46 -1.34 19.22
C VAL A 357 10.88 -1.31 20.63
N TYR A 358 11.33 -2.26 21.47
CA TYR A 358 10.95 -2.30 22.88
C TYR A 358 11.74 -1.24 23.66
N ASP A 359 11.12 -0.72 24.71
CA ASP A 359 11.84 0.10 25.68
C ASP A 359 12.92 -0.76 26.36
N THR A 360 13.87 -0.10 27.00
CA THR A 360 14.89 -0.81 27.79
C THR A 360 14.22 -1.57 28.94
N LEU A 361 14.55 -2.85 29.10
CA LEU A 361 14.03 -3.72 30.15
C LEU A 361 15.15 -4.34 30.97
N ALA A 362 14.86 -4.67 32.23
CA ALA A 362 15.75 -5.51 33.00
C ALA A 362 15.91 -6.90 32.37
N ALA A 363 17.04 -7.56 32.57
CA ALA A 363 17.14 -8.99 32.31
C ALA A 363 16.05 -9.76 33.07
N ASN A 364 15.37 -10.66 32.36
CA ASN A 364 14.23 -11.49 32.78
C ASN A 364 12.90 -10.76 33.02
N ASP A 365 12.87 -9.42 32.98
CA ASP A 365 11.61 -8.69 32.93
C ASP A 365 10.93 -8.87 31.57
N THR A 366 9.65 -8.51 31.52
CA THR A 366 8.86 -8.67 30.31
C THR A 366 8.10 -7.41 29.94
N SER A 367 8.05 -7.12 28.65
CA SER A 367 7.13 -6.14 28.08
C SER A 367 6.43 -6.73 26.87
N SER A 368 5.18 -6.34 26.65
CA SER A 368 4.37 -6.83 25.55
C SER A 368 4.10 -5.73 24.54
N TYR A 369 4.10 -6.10 23.26
CA TYR A 369 3.65 -5.27 22.15
C TYR A 369 2.51 -5.98 21.42
N TYR A 370 1.53 -5.22 20.93
CA TYR A 370 0.39 -5.74 20.18
C TYR A 370 0.53 -5.33 18.72
N LEU A 371 1.01 -6.27 17.91
CA LEU A 371 1.13 -6.11 16.46
C LEU A 371 -0.23 -6.31 15.81
N SER A 372 -0.68 -5.35 15.01
CA SER A 372 -1.91 -5.50 14.22
C SER A 372 -1.62 -6.32 12.97
N VAL A 373 -2.43 -7.34 12.69
CA VAL A 373 -2.41 -8.13 11.45
C VAL A 373 -3.74 -7.93 10.74
N PHE A 374 -3.69 -7.46 9.50
CA PHE A 374 -4.85 -7.06 8.72
C PHE A 374 -5.12 -8.07 7.61
N ASN A 375 -6.38 -8.42 7.43
CA ASN A 375 -6.87 -9.01 6.19
C ASN A 375 -7.70 -7.98 5.42
N TYR A 376 -7.09 -7.35 4.42
CA TYR A 376 -7.75 -6.35 3.56
C TYR A 376 -8.14 -6.93 2.20
N GLY A 377 -8.18 -8.26 2.12
CA GLY A 377 -8.58 -9.01 0.93
C GLY A 377 -10.09 -9.20 0.82
N THR A 378 -10.51 -10.01 -0.15
CA THR A 378 -11.91 -10.40 -0.41
C THR A 378 -12.25 -11.81 0.09
N GLY A 379 -11.38 -12.40 0.92
CA GLY A 379 -11.56 -13.74 1.45
C GLY A 379 -10.93 -13.92 2.82
N ASN A 380 -11.26 -15.00 3.52
CA ASN A 380 -10.67 -15.32 4.81
C ASN A 380 -9.17 -15.62 4.66
N LEU A 381 -8.35 -15.00 5.50
CA LEU A 381 -6.91 -15.21 5.55
C LEU A 381 -6.60 -16.36 6.50
N SER A 382 -6.16 -17.49 5.95
CA SER A 382 -5.60 -18.59 6.74
C SER A 382 -4.17 -18.27 7.16
N VAL A 383 -3.87 -18.34 8.45
CA VAL A 383 -2.53 -18.10 9.00
C VAL A 383 -1.94 -19.43 9.46
N ASN A 384 -0.82 -19.81 8.85
CA ASN A 384 -0.16 -21.10 9.08
C ASN A 384 0.67 -21.06 10.35
N ALA A 385 1.47 -20.01 10.51
CA ALA A 385 2.31 -19.83 11.70
C ALA A 385 2.63 -18.35 11.94
N VAL A 386 2.88 -18.03 13.20
CA VAL A 386 3.50 -16.76 13.62
C VAL A 386 4.72 -17.12 14.46
N THR A 387 5.91 -16.87 13.91
CA THR A 387 7.17 -17.37 14.47
C THR A 387 8.15 -16.24 14.70
N SER A 388 8.91 -16.34 15.79
CA SER A 388 10.04 -15.44 16.06
C SER A 388 11.34 -16.14 15.67
N SER A 389 12.29 -15.37 15.14
CA SER A 389 13.64 -15.86 14.82
C SER A 389 14.52 -16.09 16.05
N ILE A 390 14.17 -15.51 17.21
CA ILE A 390 14.91 -15.69 18.47
C ILE A 390 13.95 -15.93 19.66
N PRO A 391 14.35 -16.72 20.67
CA PRO A 391 13.45 -17.11 21.78
C PRO A 391 13.08 -15.98 22.74
N GLN A 392 13.83 -14.86 22.75
CA GLN A 392 13.55 -13.71 23.62
C GLN A 392 12.32 -12.91 23.17
N PHE A 393 11.89 -13.06 21.91
CA PHE A 393 10.61 -12.53 21.45
C PHE A 393 9.62 -13.69 21.39
N ILE A 394 8.77 -13.77 22.42
CA ILE A 394 7.81 -14.84 22.63
C ILE A 394 6.48 -14.42 22.01
N VAL A 395 6.01 -15.20 21.04
CA VAL A 395 4.73 -14.98 20.38
C VAL A 395 3.64 -15.71 21.18
N GLU A 396 2.63 -14.98 21.65
CA GLU A 396 1.43 -15.61 22.22
C GLU A 396 0.54 -16.18 21.10
N SER A 397 -0.42 -17.04 21.45
CA SER A 397 -1.26 -17.70 20.44
C SER A 397 -1.96 -16.69 19.53
N PHE A 398 -2.03 -17.02 18.24
CA PHE A 398 -2.70 -16.22 17.21
C PHE A 398 -3.72 -17.10 16.48
N PRO A 399 -4.92 -16.60 16.16
CA PRO A 399 -5.93 -17.40 15.48
C PRO A 399 -5.44 -17.87 14.11
N ALA A 400 -5.81 -19.09 13.74
CA ALA A 400 -5.49 -19.68 12.43
C ALA A 400 -6.22 -18.98 11.26
N THR A 401 -7.14 -18.05 11.54
CA THR A 401 -7.88 -17.32 10.52
C THR A 401 -8.14 -15.87 10.92
N VAL A 402 -7.96 -14.95 9.97
CA VAL A 402 -8.44 -13.57 10.04
C VAL A 402 -9.53 -13.39 8.99
N PRO A 403 -10.80 -13.14 9.36
CA PRO A 403 -11.88 -12.97 8.39
C PRO A 403 -11.63 -11.83 7.40
N GLN A 404 -12.33 -11.87 6.26
CA GLN A 404 -12.28 -10.80 5.26
C GLN A 404 -12.54 -9.42 5.89
N SER A 405 -11.73 -8.42 5.50
CA SER A 405 -11.87 -7.02 5.94
C SER A 405 -11.79 -6.83 7.46
N GLU A 406 -11.16 -7.77 8.17
CA GLU A 406 -10.93 -7.69 9.61
C GLU A 406 -9.43 -7.66 9.97
N MET A 407 -9.15 -7.39 11.24
CA MET A 407 -7.81 -7.47 11.80
C MET A 407 -7.78 -8.29 13.10
N ARG A 408 -6.60 -8.80 13.46
CA ARG A 408 -6.32 -9.47 14.74
C ARG A 408 -5.01 -8.94 15.30
N TYR A 409 -4.82 -9.03 16.62
CA TYR A 409 -3.56 -8.66 17.26
C TYR A 409 -2.73 -9.90 17.56
N VAL A 410 -1.44 -9.86 17.22
CA VAL A 410 -0.44 -10.77 17.78
C VAL A 410 0.17 -10.08 18.99
N LYS A 411 0.08 -10.70 20.17
CA LYS A 411 0.81 -10.23 21.35
C LYS A 411 2.20 -10.84 21.36
N ILE A 412 3.22 -9.98 21.34
CA ILE A 412 4.63 -10.35 21.29
C ILE A 412 5.29 -9.85 22.57
N LYS A 413 5.80 -10.78 23.36
CA LYS A 413 6.46 -10.51 24.64
C LYS A 413 7.96 -10.53 24.45
N PHE A 414 8.64 -9.44 24.79
CA PHE A 414 10.09 -9.41 24.88
C PHE A 414 10.52 -9.79 26.30
N LYS A 415 11.38 -10.81 26.43
CA LYS A 415 12.00 -11.27 27.67
C LYS A 415 13.50 -11.46 27.45
N PRO A 416 14.34 -10.44 27.68
CA PRO A 416 15.77 -10.60 27.56
C PRO A 416 16.33 -11.51 28.67
N SER A 417 17.43 -12.20 28.40
CA SER A 417 18.07 -13.13 29.36
C SER A 417 19.43 -12.64 29.87
N VAL A 418 20.09 -11.75 29.15
CA VAL A 418 21.45 -11.24 29.43
C VAL A 418 21.38 -9.72 29.53
N ILE A 419 22.05 -9.15 30.54
CA ILE A 419 22.16 -7.70 30.74
C ILE A 419 23.08 -7.05 29.70
N ASN A 420 22.85 -5.77 29.42
CA ASN A 420 23.64 -4.94 28.48
C ASN A 420 23.71 -5.50 27.05
N THR A 421 22.69 -6.24 26.64
CA THR A 421 22.63 -6.90 25.33
C THR A 421 21.51 -6.31 24.49
N THR A 422 21.82 -5.95 23.26
CA THR A 422 20.81 -5.67 22.23
C THR A 422 20.38 -6.97 21.57
N TYR A 423 19.09 -7.22 21.54
CA TYR A 423 18.47 -8.33 20.86
C TYR A 423 17.83 -7.83 19.56
N THR A 424 18.20 -8.43 18.44
CA THR A 424 17.59 -8.18 17.13
C THR A 424 17.06 -9.49 16.58
N GLY A 425 15.84 -9.47 16.08
CA GLY A 425 15.21 -10.62 15.46
C GLY A 425 14.09 -10.20 14.52
N THR A 426 13.38 -11.19 14.01
CA THR A 426 12.23 -10.98 13.12
C THR A 426 11.06 -11.83 13.57
N LEU A 427 9.85 -11.28 13.43
CA LEU A 427 8.60 -12.04 13.46
C LEU A 427 8.20 -12.36 12.02
N THR A 428 7.92 -13.62 11.70
CA THR A 428 7.38 -14.04 10.42
C THR A 428 5.96 -14.56 10.60
N ILE A 429 5.00 -13.93 9.91
CA ILE A 429 3.61 -14.36 9.82
C ILE A 429 3.43 -14.99 8.44
N SER A 430 3.26 -16.32 8.38
CA SER A 430 3.07 -17.05 7.12
C SER A 430 1.59 -17.35 6.85
N ASN A 431 1.16 -17.17 5.60
CA ASN A 431 -0.10 -17.69 5.08
C ASN A 431 0.16 -18.70 3.95
N SER A 432 -0.89 -19.18 3.28
CA SER A 432 -0.77 -20.15 2.19
C SER A 432 0.06 -19.65 0.99
N ASP A 433 0.07 -18.33 0.76
CA ASP A 433 0.57 -17.76 -0.49
C ASP A 433 1.81 -16.86 -0.30
N SER A 434 2.07 -16.40 0.93
CA SER A 434 3.06 -15.37 1.23
C SER A 434 3.50 -15.39 2.70
N ALA A 435 4.43 -14.50 3.06
CA ALA A 435 4.77 -14.23 4.44
C ALA A 435 5.03 -12.73 4.64
N ILE A 436 4.72 -12.23 5.84
CA ILE A 436 5.11 -10.89 6.29
C ILE A 436 6.20 -11.04 7.34
N THR A 437 7.23 -10.21 7.22
CA THR A 437 8.29 -10.09 8.21
C THR A 437 8.20 -8.74 8.94
N VAL A 438 8.28 -8.77 10.27
CA VAL A 438 8.35 -7.58 11.15
C VAL A 438 9.66 -7.61 11.91
N ASN A 439 10.41 -6.51 11.87
CA ASN A 439 11.69 -6.40 12.57
C ASN A 439 11.45 -6.15 14.07
N LEU A 440 12.16 -6.88 14.92
CA LEU A 440 12.08 -6.77 16.37
C LEU A 440 13.43 -6.36 16.95
N LYS A 441 13.44 -5.33 17.80
CA LYS A 441 14.63 -4.89 18.53
C LYS A 441 14.28 -4.62 19.98
N GLY A 442 15.12 -5.07 20.89
CA GLY A 442 15.01 -4.76 22.31
C GLY A 442 16.38 -4.62 22.95
N PHE A 443 16.46 -3.89 24.06
CA PHE A 443 17.69 -3.75 24.83
C PHE A 443 17.44 -4.17 26.27
N SER A 444 18.38 -4.94 26.81
CA SER A 444 18.38 -5.41 28.18
C SER A 444 19.38 -4.63 29.01
N ASN A 445 19.00 -4.17 30.20
CA ASN A 445 19.91 -3.63 31.21
C ASN A 445 19.80 -4.43 32.52
N SER A 446 20.64 -4.11 33.51
CA SER A 446 20.38 -4.55 34.87
C SER A 446 19.15 -3.82 35.42
N SER A 447 18.22 -4.58 36.01
CA SER A 447 17.01 -4.12 36.72
C SER A 447 17.19 -2.75 37.37
N THR A 448 16.32 -1.80 36.99
CA THR A 448 16.26 -0.40 37.43
C THR A 448 17.62 0.12 37.84
N GLY A 449 18.49 0.35 36.83
CA GLY A 449 19.92 0.56 36.95
C GLY A 449 20.34 1.60 37.97
N ILE A 450 20.30 1.25 39.24
CA ILE A 450 20.87 1.92 40.38
C ILE A 450 21.23 0.79 41.34
N ASN A 451 22.51 0.45 41.39
CA ASN A 451 23.00 -0.44 42.43
C ASN A 451 23.38 0.41 43.64
N THR A 452 22.89 0.04 44.83
CA THR A 452 23.50 0.53 46.07
C THR A 452 24.86 -0.14 46.19
N ILE A 453 25.94 0.64 46.15
CA ILE A 453 27.30 0.11 46.06
C ILE A 453 28.05 0.09 47.40
N SER A 454 27.44 0.59 48.47
CA SER A 454 28.00 0.59 49.82
C SER A 454 26.89 0.52 50.87
N SER A 455 27.20 -0.06 52.03
CA SER A 455 26.39 0.00 53.25
C SER A 455 26.70 1.23 54.12
N GLU A 456 27.78 1.95 53.83
CA GLU A 456 28.11 3.21 54.49
C GLU A 456 27.23 4.33 53.94
N ILE A 457 26.59 5.09 54.84
CA ILE A 457 25.72 6.20 54.45
C ILE A 457 26.61 7.43 54.22
N PRO A 458 26.60 8.03 53.01
CA PRO A 458 27.40 9.22 52.72
C PRO A 458 27.06 10.41 53.62
N SER A 459 28.06 11.26 53.89
CA SER A 459 27.90 12.48 54.69
C SER A 459 27.51 13.72 53.86
N GLN A 460 27.60 13.65 52.54
CA GLN A 460 27.26 14.75 51.62
C GLN A 460 26.75 14.22 50.28
N TYR A 461 26.06 15.08 49.52
CA TYR A 461 25.75 14.79 48.12
C TYR A 461 27.03 14.78 47.28
N ASN A 462 27.09 13.88 46.30
CA ASN A 462 28.19 13.91 45.33
C ASN A 462 27.75 13.32 43.98
N LEU A 463 28.25 13.87 42.89
CA LEU A 463 28.15 13.33 41.53
C LEU A 463 29.58 13.12 41.02
N TYR A 464 29.94 11.87 40.81
CA TYR A 464 31.27 11.50 40.36
C TYR A 464 31.43 11.67 38.86
N GLN A 465 32.68 11.77 38.42
CA GLN A 465 33.01 11.69 37.00
C GLN A 465 32.62 10.30 36.47
N ASN A 466 31.96 10.25 35.31
CA ASN A 466 31.61 8.99 34.67
C ASN A 466 32.89 8.23 34.26
N TYR A 467 32.86 6.90 34.33
CA TYR A 467 34.00 6.06 33.95
C TYR A 467 33.56 4.86 33.10
N PRO A 468 34.20 4.60 31.94
CA PRO A 468 35.25 5.41 31.32
C PRO A 468 34.74 6.77 30.81
N ASN A 469 35.65 7.72 30.61
CA ASN A 469 35.39 8.99 29.92
C ASN A 469 36.70 9.45 29.22
N PRO A 470 36.79 9.48 27.88
CA PRO A 470 35.73 9.16 26.91
C PRO A 470 35.26 7.69 26.95
N PHE A 471 34.09 7.39 26.37
CA PHE A 471 33.50 6.04 26.36
C PHE A 471 32.82 5.67 25.05
N ASN A 472 32.73 4.37 24.76
CA ASN A 472 32.05 3.80 23.58
C ASN A 472 31.34 2.47 23.94
N PRO A 473 30.02 2.36 23.74
CA PRO A 473 28.99 3.38 23.96
C PRO A 473 28.52 3.38 25.42
N VAL A 474 29.16 2.64 26.33
CA VAL A 474 28.70 2.43 27.71
C VAL A 474 29.62 3.09 28.74
N THR A 475 29.05 3.77 29.73
CA THR A 475 29.78 4.35 30.88
C THR A 475 29.02 4.15 32.19
N LYS A 476 29.73 4.20 33.32
CA LYS A 476 29.16 4.17 34.67
C LYS A 476 29.11 5.57 35.26
N ILE A 477 28.01 5.92 35.91
CA ILE A 477 27.84 7.18 36.64
C ILE A 477 27.55 6.85 38.10
N ARG A 478 28.38 7.37 39.00
CA ARG A 478 28.21 7.22 40.45
C ARG A 478 27.72 8.51 41.08
N PHE A 479 26.92 8.39 42.13
CA PHE A 479 26.48 9.51 42.95
C PHE A 479 26.09 9.09 44.36
N ASP A 480 26.14 10.04 45.30
CA ASP A 480 25.87 9.83 46.72
C ASP A 480 24.68 10.67 47.18
N ILE A 481 23.83 10.09 48.02
CA ILE A 481 22.71 10.73 48.71
C ILE A 481 22.94 10.64 50.23
N PRO A 482 23.07 11.76 50.96
CA PRO A 482 23.47 11.76 52.36
C PRO A 482 22.35 11.39 53.34
N SER A 483 22.72 11.05 54.58
CA SER A 483 21.80 10.62 55.65
C SER A 483 20.69 11.62 56.01
N PHE A 484 20.92 12.92 55.80
CA PHE A 484 19.94 13.98 56.05
C PHE A 484 19.06 14.29 54.82
N ALA A 485 19.18 13.52 53.73
CA ALA A 485 18.37 13.69 52.55
C ALA A 485 16.93 13.20 52.82
N GLY A 486 16.03 14.14 53.10
CA GLY A 486 14.61 13.89 53.28
C GLY A 486 13.80 15.10 52.88
N GLU A 487 12.67 14.87 52.20
CA GLU A 487 11.71 15.91 51.86
C GLU A 487 10.51 15.77 52.81
N ASN A 488 10.11 16.86 53.47
CA ASN A 488 8.92 16.91 54.34
C ASN A 488 8.84 15.77 55.39
N GLY A 489 9.96 15.46 56.06
CA GLY A 489 10.00 14.45 57.13
C GLY A 489 10.01 12.99 56.67
N THR A 490 10.24 12.71 55.38
CA THR A 490 10.41 11.34 54.85
C THR A 490 11.88 10.93 54.71
N SER A 491 12.17 9.63 54.78
CA SER A 491 13.53 9.05 54.65
C SER A 491 14.02 8.91 53.20
N ASN A 492 13.29 9.43 52.22
CA ASN A 492 13.58 9.26 50.78
C ASN A 492 13.40 10.62 50.06
N MET A 493 14.25 10.92 49.08
CA MET A 493 14.21 12.16 48.29
C MET A 493 14.04 11.88 46.80
N ASN A 494 13.34 12.75 46.07
CA ASN A 494 13.28 12.66 44.61
C ASN A 494 14.64 13.03 43.99
N VAL A 495 15.20 12.12 43.21
CA VAL A 495 16.51 12.26 42.55
C VAL A 495 16.32 12.14 41.04
N GLU A 496 16.80 13.16 40.32
CA GLU A 496 16.85 13.16 38.86
C GLU A 496 18.29 13.17 38.36
N LEU A 497 18.62 12.27 37.42
CA LEU A 497 19.86 12.32 36.65
C LEU A 497 19.51 12.43 35.17
N LYS A 498 19.91 13.54 34.55
CA LYS A 498 19.60 13.87 33.14
C LYS A 498 20.87 14.19 32.36
N VAL A 499 20.83 13.94 31.06
CA VAL A 499 21.91 14.26 30.11
C VAL A 499 21.42 15.32 29.12
N PHE A 500 22.29 16.27 28.82
CA PHE A 500 22.07 17.41 27.95
C PHE A 500 23.18 17.50 26.90
N ASP A 501 22.85 18.01 25.72
CA ASP A 501 23.86 18.41 24.75
C ASP A 501 24.49 19.78 25.09
N MET A 502 25.45 20.22 24.28
CA MET A 502 26.15 21.49 24.48
C MET A 502 25.26 22.74 24.26
N LEU A 503 24.07 22.58 23.68
CA LEU A 503 23.08 23.64 23.53
C LEU A 503 22.08 23.66 24.70
N GLY A 504 22.23 22.75 25.67
CA GLY A 504 21.35 22.63 26.83
C GLY A 504 20.06 21.86 26.57
N ARG A 505 19.93 21.19 25.42
CA ARG A 505 18.76 20.35 25.12
C ARG A 505 18.88 19.03 25.87
N GLU A 506 17.81 18.60 26.52
CA GLU A 506 17.75 17.29 27.19
C GLU A 506 17.79 16.18 26.14
N VAL A 507 18.75 15.26 26.27
CA VAL A 507 18.95 14.13 25.35
C VAL A 507 18.64 12.78 25.98
N ALA A 508 18.68 12.68 27.32
CA ALA A 508 18.27 11.48 28.04
C ALA A 508 17.90 11.77 29.51
N VAL A 509 16.92 11.04 30.05
CA VAL A 509 16.67 10.95 31.49
C VAL A 509 17.17 9.58 31.95
N LEU A 510 18.24 9.55 32.73
CA LEU A 510 18.86 8.30 33.22
C LEU A 510 18.20 7.80 34.50
N LEU A 511 17.70 8.73 35.31
CA LEU A 511 17.03 8.45 36.58
C LEU A 511 16.00 9.54 36.87
N ASN A 512 14.82 9.14 37.35
CA ASN A 512 13.86 10.02 38.02
C ASN A 512 13.07 9.18 39.03
N SER A 513 13.55 9.10 40.27
CA SER A 513 12.96 8.23 41.30
C SER A 513 13.22 8.75 42.71
N ARG A 514 12.45 8.24 43.68
CA ARG A 514 12.68 8.49 45.11
C ARG A 514 13.73 7.50 45.64
N LEU A 515 14.86 8.02 46.09
CA LEU A 515 15.95 7.24 46.67
C LEU A 515 16.12 7.51 48.16
N SER A 516 16.49 6.49 48.92
CA SER A 516 16.94 6.63 50.32
C SER A 516 18.39 7.12 50.36
N PRO A 517 18.93 7.50 51.53
CA PRO A 517 20.36 7.73 51.69
C PRO A 517 21.19 6.51 51.27
N GLY A 518 22.26 6.75 50.52
CA GLY A 518 23.12 5.69 50.00
C GLY A 518 24.04 6.14 48.86
N ALA A 519 25.02 5.29 48.56
CA ALA A 519 25.91 5.43 47.41
C ALA A 519 25.38 4.59 46.24
N TYR A 520 25.31 5.20 45.05
CA TYR A 520 24.60 4.65 43.90
C TYR A 520 25.48 4.61 42.64
N GLU A 521 25.32 3.56 41.83
CA GLU A 521 25.95 3.43 40.51
C GLU A 521 24.91 3.06 39.46
N LEU A 522 24.90 3.78 38.32
CA LEU A 522 24.10 3.44 37.15
C LEU A 522 24.94 3.33 35.88
N LEU A 523 24.47 2.52 34.95
CA LEU A 523 25.05 2.36 33.61
C LEU A 523 24.25 3.19 32.60
N TRP A 524 24.95 3.95 31.77
CA TRP A 524 24.35 4.61 30.62
C TRP A 524 24.91 4.03 29.31
N ASN A 525 24.01 3.61 28.42
CA ASN A 525 24.33 3.24 27.05
C ASN A 525 23.92 4.37 26.09
N ALA A 526 24.91 4.96 25.45
CA ALA A 526 24.81 6.11 24.56
C ALA A 526 24.66 5.72 23.07
N ASN A 527 24.19 4.50 22.76
CA ASN A 527 24.02 4.03 21.38
C ASN A 527 23.16 4.95 20.51
N ASP A 528 22.08 5.50 21.09
CA ASP A 528 21.11 6.32 20.37
C ASP A 528 21.47 7.82 20.37
N VAL A 529 22.63 8.22 20.91
CA VAL A 529 23.15 9.60 20.83
C VAL A 529 24.39 9.70 19.93
N PRO A 530 24.60 10.79 19.17
CA PRO A 530 25.81 10.97 18.34
C PRO A 530 27.13 10.96 19.12
N THR A 531 28.26 10.82 18.41
CA THR A 531 29.59 11.10 18.95
C THR A 531 29.69 12.58 19.33
N GLY A 532 30.21 12.89 20.52
CA GLY A 532 30.30 14.27 20.98
C GLY A 532 30.43 14.43 22.49
N THR A 533 30.44 15.69 22.92
CA THR A 533 30.50 16.07 24.33
C THR A 533 29.10 16.37 24.86
N TYR A 534 28.82 15.87 26.06
CA TYR A 534 27.55 15.99 26.76
C TYR A 534 27.76 16.46 28.20
N ILE A 535 26.73 17.04 28.78
CA ILE A 535 26.66 17.43 30.20
C ILE A 535 25.64 16.53 30.88
N TYR A 536 25.93 16.04 32.08
CA TYR A 536 24.94 15.37 32.92
C TYR A 536 24.78 16.08 34.25
N ARG A 537 23.55 16.12 34.73
CA ARG A 537 23.14 16.84 35.93
C ARG A 537 22.39 15.94 36.88
N LEU A 538 22.85 15.88 38.12
CA LEU A 538 22.12 15.29 39.24
C LEU A 538 21.35 16.41 39.96
N THR A 539 20.07 16.18 40.25
CA THR A 539 19.22 17.09 41.03
C THR A 539 18.55 16.31 42.14
N ALA A 540 18.63 16.82 43.38
CA ALA A 540 18.04 16.21 44.56
C ALA A 540 17.58 17.32 45.53
N GLY A 541 16.28 17.64 45.52
CA GLY A 541 15.76 18.81 46.26
C GLY A 541 16.43 20.12 45.79
N SER A 542 17.04 20.86 46.72
CA SER A 542 17.81 22.08 46.41
C SER A 542 19.24 21.81 45.90
N TYR A 543 19.72 20.56 45.95
CA TYR A 543 21.04 20.19 45.46
C TYR A 543 21.04 20.03 43.94
N SER A 544 22.06 20.59 43.28
CA SER A 544 22.32 20.33 41.87
C SER A 544 23.81 20.31 41.58
N GLN A 545 24.27 19.30 40.85
CA GLN A 545 25.66 19.19 40.39
C GLN A 545 25.71 18.73 38.94
N VAL A 546 26.65 19.31 38.19
CA VAL A 546 26.88 18.99 36.77
C VAL A 546 28.29 18.42 36.55
N LYS A 547 28.40 17.55 35.57
CA LYS A 547 29.68 16.99 35.07
C LYS A 547 29.60 16.84 33.55
N ARG A 548 30.75 16.68 32.91
CA ARG A 548 30.88 16.58 31.45
C ARG A 548 31.37 15.19 31.05
N MET A 549 30.87 14.65 29.94
CA MET A 549 31.31 13.37 29.39
C MET A 549 31.45 13.41 27.88
N THR A 550 32.24 12.49 27.32
CA THR A 550 32.54 12.41 25.89
C THR A 550 32.21 11.01 25.37
N VAL A 551 31.26 10.94 24.44
CA VAL A 551 30.90 9.72 23.69
C VAL A 551 31.78 9.65 22.45
N ILE A 552 32.40 8.51 22.20
CA ILE A 552 33.13 8.20 20.96
C ILE A 552 32.47 6.95 20.37
N LYS A 553 32.22 6.93 19.06
CA LYS A 553 31.74 5.75 18.34
C LYS A 553 32.83 5.16 17.48
#